data_AF-A0A1Z4M1J3-F1
#
_entry.id   AF-A0A1Z4M1J3-F1
#
_cell.length_a   1.000
_cell.length_b   1.000
_cell.length_c   1.000
_cell.angle_alpha   90.00
_cell.angle_beta   90.00
_cell.angle_gamma   90.00
#
_symmetry.space_group_name_H-M   'P 1'
#
loop_
_entity.id
_entity.type
_entity.pdbx_description
1 polymer ?
#
loop_
_entity_poly.entity_id
_entity_poly.type
_entity_poly.pdbx_seq_one_letter_code
_entity_poly.pdbx_strand_id
1 'polypeptide(L)'
;MSARDAFHQVVKNALQKDAWQITHDPLSFNLGGVKMSIDLAAEKLIAAEREGEKIAIEVKSFLEKSSVISEFHTALGQFINYRGALRRRDPERVLYLAVPLISYETGASQMWKNIICHCERNEMKRSNRNN
;
A
#
# COMPACT_ATOMS: atom_id res chain seq x y z
N MET A 1 -15.79 11.77 -12.17
CA MET A 1 -14.69 11.05 -11.49
C MET A 1 -15.18 10.69 -10.10
N SER A 2 -14.92 9.48 -9.63
CA SER A 2 -15.29 9.08 -8.26
C SER A 2 -14.34 9.73 -7.24
N ALA A 3 -14.75 9.82 -5.97
CA ALA A 3 -13.86 10.36 -4.94
C ALA A 3 -12.57 9.53 -4.81
N ARG A 4 -12.65 8.21 -5.03
CA ARG A 4 -11.48 7.31 -5.11
C ARG A 4 -10.49 7.73 -6.19
N ASP A 5 -10.99 8.03 -7.39
CA ASP A 5 -10.13 8.47 -8.50
C ASP A 5 -9.39 9.77 -8.14
N ALA A 6 -10.05 10.67 -7.39
CA ALA A 6 -9.43 11.90 -6.93
C ALA A 6 -8.27 11.63 -5.94
N PHE A 7 -8.46 10.77 -4.94
CA PHE A 7 -7.39 10.38 -4.00
C PHE A 7 -6.23 9.70 -4.71
N HIS A 8 -6.53 8.83 -5.67
CA HIS A 8 -5.52 8.17 -6.49
C HIS A 8 -4.64 9.19 -7.23
N GLN A 9 -5.27 10.19 -7.87
CA GLN A 9 -4.54 11.26 -8.55
C GLN A 9 -3.75 12.13 -7.57
N VAL A 10 -4.28 12.43 -6.38
CA VAL A 10 -3.55 13.19 -5.35
C VAL A 10 -2.27 12.47 -4.95
N VAL A 11 -2.34 11.16 -4.66
CA VAL A 11 -1.17 10.36 -4.29
C VAL A 11 -0.17 10.31 -5.45
N LYS A 12 -0.63 10.05 -6.67
CA LYS A 12 0.23 10.03 -7.87
C LYS A 12 0.97 11.35 -8.08
N ASN A 13 0.26 12.47 -7.97
CA ASN A 13 0.84 13.80 -8.13
C ASN A 13 1.85 14.11 -7.02
N ALA A 14 1.60 13.67 -5.79
CA ALA A 14 2.53 13.83 -4.68
C ALA A 14 3.84 13.06 -4.92
N LEU A 15 3.74 11.80 -5.35
CA LEU A 15 4.90 10.99 -5.71
C LEU A 15 5.75 11.66 -6.80
N GLN A 16 5.11 12.12 -7.87
CA GLN A 16 5.80 12.79 -8.97
C GLN A 16 6.50 14.09 -8.53
N LYS A 17 5.88 14.87 -7.63
CA LYS A 17 6.51 16.07 -7.05
C LYS A 17 7.74 15.75 -6.20
N ASP A 18 7.72 14.61 -5.52
CA ASP A 18 8.83 14.11 -4.71
C ASP A 18 9.86 13.31 -5.55
N ALA A 19 9.84 13.49 -6.88
CA ALA A 19 10.73 12.85 -7.84
C ALA A 19 10.65 11.30 -7.87
N TRP A 20 9.53 10.73 -7.46
CA TRP A 20 9.25 9.31 -7.71
C TRP A 20 8.77 9.11 -9.15
N GLN A 21 9.40 8.18 -9.86
CA GLN A 21 8.98 7.75 -11.17
C GLN A 21 7.88 6.70 -11.04
N ILE A 22 6.68 6.99 -11.52
CA ILE A 22 5.61 6.00 -11.60
C ILE A 22 5.96 4.98 -12.67
N THR A 23 6.08 3.70 -12.31
CA THR A 23 6.41 2.62 -13.25
C THR A 23 5.16 1.85 -13.69
N HIS A 24 4.16 1.69 -12.81
CA HIS A 24 2.90 1.02 -13.13
C HIS A 24 1.72 1.66 -12.39
N ASP A 25 0.58 1.78 -13.09
CA ASP A 25 -0.67 2.32 -12.57
C ASP A 25 -1.85 1.78 -13.41
N PRO A 26 -2.42 0.61 -13.08
CA PRO A 26 -2.19 -0.19 -11.87
C PRO A 26 -1.01 -1.17 -11.97
N LEU A 27 -0.34 -1.40 -10.85
CA LEU A 27 0.52 -2.56 -10.64
C LEU A 27 -0.36 -3.83 -10.52
N SER A 28 -0.10 -4.81 -11.38
CA SER A 28 -0.83 -6.09 -11.40
C SER A 28 0.14 -7.26 -11.28
N PHE A 29 -0.26 -8.30 -10.55
CA PHE A 29 0.53 -9.53 -10.42
C PHE A 29 -0.37 -10.77 -10.40
N ASN A 30 0.19 -11.87 -10.94
CA ASN A 30 -0.45 -13.17 -10.96
C ASN A 30 0.18 -14.08 -9.88
N LEU A 31 -0.67 -14.65 -9.04
CA LEU A 31 -0.32 -15.56 -7.95
C LEU A 31 -1.02 -16.89 -8.19
N GLY A 32 -0.27 -17.93 -8.57
CA GLY A 32 -0.85 -19.26 -8.78
C GLY A 32 -1.98 -19.30 -9.83
N GLY A 33 -1.90 -18.48 -10.88
CA GLY A 33 -2.93 -18.37 -11.92
C GLY A 33 -4.05 -17.37 -11.62
N VAL A 34 -4.07 -16.77 -10.43
CA VAL A 34 -5.08 -15.82 -9.96
C VAL A 34 -4.59 -14.39 -10.18
N LYS A 35 -5.43 -13.51 -10.77
CA LYS A 35 -5.08 -12.11 -11.03
C LYS A 35 -5.53 -11.26 -9.85
N MET A 36 -4.56 -10.87 -9.02
CA MET A 36 -4.80 -10.32 -7.69
C MET A 36 -5.59 -9.00 -7.66
N SER A 37 -5.48 -8.15 -8.68
CA SER A 37 -6.24 -6.90 -8.77
C SER A 37 -7.74 -7.14 -9.01
N ILE A 38 -8.10 -8.24 -9.69
CA ILE A 38 -9.48 -8.54 -10.07
C ILE A 38 -10.16 -9.31 -8.94
N ASP A 39 -9.52 -10.37 -8.43
CA ASP A 39 -10.15 -11.28 -7.49
C ASP A 39 -10.28 -10.71 -6.07
N LEU A 40 -9.43 -9.75 -5.68
CA LEU A 40 -9.56 -9.08 -4.38
C LEU A 40 -10.57 -7.91 -4.39
N ALA A 41 -11.20 -7.63 -5.55
CA ALA A 41 -11.95 -6.39 -5.81
C ALA A 41 -11.21 -5.15 -5.26
N ALA A 42 -9.88 -5.23 -5.28
CA ALA A 42 -9.02 -4.33 -4.55
C ALA A 42 -8.69 -3.12 -5.41
N GLU A 43 -8.36 -2.02 -4.74
CA GLU A 43 -8.09 -0.76 -5.42
C GLU A 43 -6.76 -0.85 -6.19
N LYS A 44 -6.53 0.15 -7.04
CA LYS A 44 -5.39 0.15 -7.95
C LYS A 44 -4.11 0.46 -7.18
N LEU A 45 -3.19 -0.51 -7.10
CA LEU A 45 -1.84 -0.30 -6.60
C LEU A 45 -1.05 0.61 -7.56
N ILE A 46 -0.37 1.62 -7.02
CA ILE A 46 0.60 2.44 -7.77
C ILE A 46 1.99 1.87 -7.52
N ALA A 47 2.76 1.59 -8.58
CA ALA A 47 4.17 1.29 -8.46
C ALA A 47 5.00 2.52 -8.78
N ALA A 48 5.98 2.83 -7.93
CA ALA A 48 6.91 3.92 -8.15
C ALA A 48 8.33 3.55 -7.75
N GLU A 49 9.31 4.27 -8.32
CA GLU A 49 10.74 4.04 -8.08
C GLU A 49 11.49 5.37 -7.98
N ARG A 50 12.51 5.42 -7.12
CA ARG A 50 13.40 6.59 -6.96
C ARG A 50 14.74 6.13 -6.41
N GLU A 51 15.85 6.49 -7.07
CA GLU A 51 17.22 6.22 -6.59
C GLU A 51 17.48 4.74 -6.20
N GLY A 52 16.86 3.80 -6.92
CA GLY A 52 16.98 2.36 -6.64
C GLY A 52 16.00 1.83 -5.59
N GLU A 53 15.25 2.71 -4.90
CA GLU A 53 14.15 2.31 -4.05
C GLU A 53 12.90 2.01 -4.88
N LYS A 54 12.25 0.88 -4.62
CA LYS A 54 11.01 0.46 -5.28
C LYS A 54 9.88 0.43 -4.27
N ILE A 55 8.76 1.06 -4.61
CA ILE A 55 7.57 1.06 -3.76
C ILE A 55 6.32 0.64 -4.54
N ALA A 56 5.38 0.04 -3.82
CA ALA A 56 4.00 -0.16 -4.23
C ALA A 56 3.10 0.54 -3.21
N ILE A 57 2.06 1.23 -3.66
CA ILE A 57 1.19 2.03 -2.80
C ILE A 57 -0.25 1.64 -3.06
N GLU A 58 -0.92 1.15 -2.02
CA GLU A 58 -2.37 0.96 -1.99
C GLU A 58 -3.02 2.26 -1.52
N VAL A 59 -3.88 2.87 -2.33
CA VAL A 59 -4.59 4.09 -1.98
C VAL A 59 -5.95 3.74 -1.41
N LYS A 60 -6.25 4.18 -0.18
CA LYS A 60 -7.57 4.04 0.44
C LYS A 60 -8.16 5.41 0.73
N SER A 61 -9.39 5.64 0.29
CA SER A 61 -10.08 6.92 0.49
C SER A 61 -10.91 6.98 1.77
N PHE A 62 -11.30 5.85 2.36
CA PHE A 62 -12.15 5.78 3.57
C PHE A 62 -13.42 6.65 3.51
N LEU A 63 -13.99 6.80 2.30
CA LEU A 63 -15.16 7.64 2.03
C LEU A 63 -16.45 6.83 1.84
N GLU A 64 -16.45 5.51 2.02
CA GLU A 64 -17.71 4.75 1.90
C GLU A 64 -18.63 5.00 3.09
N LYS A 65 -19.93 4.77 2.86
CA LYS A 65 -20.98 4.82 3.90
C LYS A 65 -20.91 3.64 4.87
N SER A 66 -19.91 2.75 4.73
CA SER A 66 -19.72 1.58 5.58
C SER A 66 -18.97 1.98 6.85
N SER A 67 -18.96 1.10 7.86
CA SER A 67 -18.24 1.41 9.09
C SER A 67 -16.74 1.43 8.81
N VAL A 68 -16.03 2.43 9.35
CA VAL A 68 -14.56 2.58 9.26
C VAL A 68 -13.83 1.28 9.63
N ILE A 69 -14.39 0.52 10.57
CA ILE A 69 -13.88 -0.79 11.02
C ILE A 69 -13.94 -1.84 9.92
N SER A 70 -15.05 -1.93 9.18
CA SER A 70 -15.21 -2.88 8.08
C SER A 70 -14.23 -2.56 6.93
N GLU A 71 -14.08 -1.28 6.59
CA GLU A 71 -13.13 -0.85 5.57
C GLU A 71 -11.69 -1.15 5.98
N PHE A 72 -11.37 -0.95 7.26
CA PHE A 72 -10.05 -1.27 7.80
C PHE A 72 -9.74 -2.77 7.69
N HIS A 73 -10.67 -3.66 8.07
CA HIS A 73 -10.44 -5.10 7.95
C HIS A 73 -10.22 -5.54 6.50
N THR A 74 -10.98 -4.99 5.55
CA THR A 74 -10.78 -5.25 4.12
C THR A 74 -9.42 -4.75 3.65
N ALA A 75 -9.05 -3.51 3.97
CA ALA A 75 -7.76 -2.92 3.61
C ALA A 75 -6.58 -3.72 4.19
N LEU A 76 -6.69 -4.18 5.45
CA LEU A 76 -5.68 -5.01 6.10
C LEU A 76 -5.52 -6.37 5.40
N GLY A 77 -6.63 -7.03 5.05
CA GLY A 77 -6.60 -8.29 4.31
C GLY A 77 -5.92 -8.14 2.94
N GLN A 78 -6.29 -7.10 2.20
CA GLN A 78 -5.67 -6.77 0.91
C GLN A 78 -4.18 -6.47 1.06
N PHE A 79 -3.79 -5.69 2.07
CA PHE A 79 -2.39 -5.38 2.35
C PHE A 79 -1.55 -6.63 2.64
N ILE A 80 -2.06 -7.55 3.47
CA ILE A 80 -1.37 -8.82 3.79
C ILE A 80 -1.17 -9.65 2.51
N ASN A 81 -2.21 -9.76 1.69
CA ASN A 81 -2.19 -10.51 0.44
C ASN A 81 -1.17 -9.95 -0.56
N TYR A 82 -1.17 -8.62 -0.75
CA TYR A 82 -0.23 -7.93 -1.62
C TYR A 82 1.21 -8.01 -1.13
N ARG A 83 1.44 -7.88 0.19
CA ARG A 83 2.77 -8.07 0.77
C ARG A 83 3.29 -9.50 0.54
N GLY A 84 2.42 -10.50 0.68
CA GLY A 84 2.76 -11.89 0.36
C GLY A 84 3.11 -12.10 -1.11
N ALA A 85 2.40 -11.43 -2.01
CA ALA A 85 2.66 -11.46 -3.45
C ALA A 85 4.00 -10.82 -3.82
N LEU A 86 4.26 -9.60 -3.32
CA LEU A 86 5.47 -8.85 -3.59
C LEU A 86 6.70 -9.60 -3.08
N ARG A 87 6.64 -10.16 -1.87
CA ARG A 87 7.72 -11.01 -1.34
C ARG A 87 8.14 -12.18 -2.26
N ARG A 88 7.24 -12.66 -3.12
CA ARG A 88 7.54 -13.75 -4.06
C ARG A 88 7.92 -13.27 -5.46
N ARG A 89 7.49 -12.07 -5.87
CA ARG A 89 7.60 -11.58 -7.26
C ARG A 89 8.57 -10.41 -7.43
N ASP A 90 8.57 -9.49 -6.48
CA ASP A 90 9.39 -8.29 -6.46
C ASP A 90 9.75 -7.96 -5.00
N PRO A 91 10.66 -8.75 -4.38
CA PRO A 91 10.92 -8.71 -2.95
C PRO A 91 11.57 -7.40 -2.47
N GLU A 92 12.19 -6.66 -3.39
CA GLU A 92 12.78 -5.35 -3.14
C GLU A 92 11.73 -4.23 -3.08
N ARG A 93 10.51 -4.48 -3.58
CA ARG A 93 9.45 -3.48 -3.62
C ARG A 93 8.67 -3.46 -2.30
N VAL A 94 8.80 -2.35 -1.59
CA VAL A 94 8.12 -2.13 -0.30
C VAL A 94 6.67 -1.69 -0.52
N LEU A 95 5.73 -2.32 0.18
CA LEU A 95 4.31 -1.98 0.11
C LEU A 95 3.94 -0.95 1.18
N TYR A 96 3.32 0.14 0.76
CA TYR A 96 2.74 1.19 1.60
C TYR A 96 1.23 1.28 1.44
N LEU A 97 0.57 1.78 2.48
CA LEU A 97 -0.86 2.11 2.49
C LEU A 97 -1.00 3.63 2.63
N ALA A 98 -1.63 4.29 1.65
CA ALA A 98 -1.94 5.71 1.68
C ALA A 98 -3.38 5.92 2.16
N VAL A 99 -3.55 6.73 3.21
CA VAL A 99 -4.84 7.01 3.87
C VAL A 99 -5.00 8.52 4.11
N PRO A 100 -6.22 9.10 4.12
CA PRO A 100 -6.41 10.53 4.33
C PRO A 100 -6.21 10.92 5.80
N LEU A 101 -5.71 12.15 6.04
CA LEU A 101 -5.42 12.65 7.38
C LEU A 101 -6.69 12.83 8.25
N ILE A 102 -7.87 13.04 7.68
CA ILE A 102 -9.11 13.19 8.49
C ILE A 102 -9.49 11.87 9.19
N SER A 103 -9.10 10.72 8.62
CA SER A 103 -9.24 9.40 9.25
C SER A 103 -8.25 9.18 10.40
N TYR A 104 -7.25 10.06 10.57
CA TYR A 104 -6.24 10.00 11.63
C TYR A 104 -6.76 10.52 12.97
N GLU A 105 -7.71 11.47 13.00
CA GLU A 105 -8.11 12.16 14.24
C GLU A 105 -9.35 11.58 14.93
N THR A 106 -10.18 10.79 14.23
CA THR A 106 -11.50 10.35 14.75
C THR A 106 -11.52 8.96 15.42
N GLY A 107 -10.37 8.30 15.62
CA GLY A 107 -10.30 7.07 16.44
C GLY A 107 -9.17 6.10 16.11
N ALA A 108 -8.48 6.26 14.97
CA ALA A 108 -7.34 5.42 14.56
C ALA A 108 -5.96 6.00 14.98
N SER A 109 -5.97 7.02 15.86
CA SER A 109 -4.88 8.00 16.01
C SER A 109 -3.59 7.48 16.65
N GLN A 110 -3.59 6.34 17.37
CA GLN A 110 -2.36 5.86 18.03
C GLN A 110 -1.44 4.98 17.19
N MET A 111 -1.69 4.81 15.89
CA MET A 111 -0.94 3.82 15.12
C MET A 111 -0.31 4.33 13.82
N TRP A 112 -0.55 5.57 13.38
CA TRP A 112 -0.22 5.95 11.98
C TRP A 112 0.17 7.43 11.80
N LYS A 113 1.38 7.84 12.21
CA LYS A 113 1.90 9.20 11.89
C LYS A 113 2.60 9.21 10.52
N ASN A 114 2.10 10.10 9.65
CA ASN A 114 2.60 10.53 8.34
C ASN A 114 2.42 9.55 7.18
N ILE A 115 2.05 10.12 6.02
CA ILE A 115 2.06 9.47 4.71
C ILE A 115 3.43 8.81 4.54
N ILE A 116 3.44 7.51 4.22
CA ILE A 116 4.54 6.54 4.37
C ILE A 116 4.65 5.97 5.79
N CYS A 117 3.68 5.12 6.16
CA CYS A 117 3.85 4.25 7.33
C CYS A 117 4.71 3.05 6.94
N HIS A 118 6.01 3.13 7.24
CA HIS A 118 6.92 1.99 7.19
C HIS A 118 6.61 1.06 8.38
N CYS A 119 6.02 -0.10 8.12
CA CYS A 119 5.90 -1.15 9.13
C CYS A 119 7.23 -1.91 9.21
N GLU A 120 8.25 -1.29 9.80
CA GLU A 120 9.44 -2.00 10.24
C GLU A 120 9.22 -2.54 11.65
N ARG A 121 9.17 -3.87 11.75
CA ARG A 121 9.54 -4.54 12.99
C ARG A 121 10.09 -5.94 12.69
N ASN A 122 11.42 -5.99 12.61
CA ASN A 122 12.34 -7.06 12.99
C ASN A 122 11.91 -8.52 12.73
N GLU A 123 12.50 -9.16 11.72
CA GLU A 123 12.94 -10.57 11.79
C GLU A 123 14.20 -10.84 10.93
N MET A 124 15.32 -10.18 11.24
CA MET A 124 16.65 -10.62 10.76
C MET A 124 17.76 -10.47 11.83
N LYS A 125 17.44 -10.73 13.11
CA LYS A 125 18.45 -10.95 14.17
C LYS A 125 18.56 -12.42 14.62
N ARG A 126 18.36 -13.38 13.71
CA ARG A 126 18.54 -14.82 14.02
C ARG A 126 19.58 -15.58 13.19
N SER A 127 20.43 -14.88 12.41
CA SER A 127 21.51 -15.54 11.65
C SER A 127 22.93 -15.13 12.03
N ASN A 128 23.17 -14.62 13.25
CA ASN A 128 24.52 -14.32 13.73
C ASN A 128 24.78 -14.83 15.15
N ARG A 129 24.30 -16.04 15.45
CA ARG A 129 24.65 -16.78 16.67
C ARG A 129 25.38 -18.10 16.40
N ASN A 130 25.89 -18.28 15.17
CA ASN A 130 26.80 -19.36 14.79
C ASN A 130 27.95 -18.76 13.95
N ASN A 131 28.88 -18.07 14.62
CA ASN A 131 30.31 -18.14 14.31
C ASN A 131 31.10 -17.63 15.51
#